data_AF-A0A5J4PM94-F1
#
_entry.id   AF-A0A5J4PM94-F1
#
_cell.length_a   1.000
_cell.length_b   1.000
_cell.length_c   1.000
_cell.angle_alpha   90.00
_cell.angle_beta   90.00
_cell.angle_gamma   90.00
#
_symmetry.space_group_name_H-M   'P 1'
#
loop_
_entity.id
_entity.type
_entity.pdbx_description
1 polymer ?
#
loop_
_entity_poly.entity_id
_entity_poly.type
_entity_poly.pdbx_seq_one_letter_code
_entity_poly.pdbx_strand_id
1 'polypeptide(L)'
;MRRILLIYSLIISSGLQVVHAQVYDSRQGLPEDQFDPNNIRMDPSMQPENLDSMNVQVEGLAPKIHKMWNVNEIFGDIIPIPVDTVHHHFQNTNLMEGMKGYYNYLGNLGTVRYSRLFFERPEASANIFIDPYSSFIRPIDRFKFTNSNVPYTNLSYYKAGGKVDGEELFKGY
;
A
#
# COMPACT_ATOMS: atom_id res chain seq x y z
N MET A 1 -45.95 21.02 30.51
CA MET A 1 -45.37 19.68 30.72
C MET A 1 -45.62 18.73 29.53
N ARG A 2 -46.85 18.60 29.00
CA ARG A 2 -47.15 17.69 27.86
C ARG A 2 -46.44 18.01 26.53
N ARG A 3 -46.19 19.29 26.22
CA ARG A 3 -45.50 19.71 24.97
C ARG A 3 -44.01 19.34 24.95
N ILE A 4 -43.35 19.37 26.10
CA ILE A 4 -41.91 19.03 26.22
C ILE A 4 -41.71 17.51 26.10
N LEU A 5 -42.63 16.72 26.66
CA LEU A 5 -42.62 15.26 26.51
C LEU A 5 -42.75 14.81 25.05
N LEU A 6 -43.57 15.50 24.24
CA LEU A 6 -43.71 15.20 22.81
C LEU A 6 -42.43 15.47 22.01
N ILE A 7 -41.69 16.52 22.37
CA ILE A 7 -40.42 16.86 21.72
C ILE A 7 -39.36 15.80 22.06
N TYR A 8 -39.29 15.37 23.32
CA TYR A 8 -38.38 14.30 23.74
C TYR A 8 -38.73 12.96 23.09
N SER A 9 -40.01 12.61 22.94
CA SER A 9 -40.39 11.38 22.23
C SER A 9 -40.02 11.41 20.76
N LEU A 10 -40.08 12.58 20.11
CA LEU A 10 -39.73 12.74 18.71
C LEU A 10 -38.23 12.54 18.48
N ILE A 11 -37.38 13.13 19.35
CA ILE A 11 -35.92 13.01 19.29
C ILE A 11 -35.47 11.56 19.49
N ILE A 12 -36.11 10.83 20.43
CA ILE A 12 -35.82 9.42 20.68
C ILE A 12 -36.25 8.55 19.48
N SER A 13 -37.38 8.87 18.85
CA SER A 13 -37.85 8.13 17.66
C SER A 13 -36.95 8.33 16.43
N SER A 14 -36.37 9.53 16.26
CA SER A 14 -35.41 9.80 15.17
C SER A 14 -34.04 9.15 15.39
N GLY A 15 -33.64 8.89 16.65
CA GLY A 15 -32.37 8.23 16.98
C GLY A 15 -32.37 6.71 16.83
N LEU A 16 -33.55 6.09 16.60
CA LEU A 16 -33.74 4.63 16.47
C LEU A 16 -33.79 4.14 15.02
N GLN A 17 -33.61 5.02 14.03
CA GLN A 17 -33.41 4.60 12.65
C GLN A 17 -31.99 4.05 12.51
N VAL A 18 -31.82 2.79 12.91
CA VAL A 18 -30.65 1.98 12.56
C VAL A 18 -30.57 2.01 11.04
N VAL A 19 -29.47 2.55 10.51
CA VAL A 19 -29.11 2.39 9.10
C VAL A 19 -29.06 0.89 8.84
N HIS A 20 -30.06 0.36 8.16
CA HIS A 20 -29.97 -0.97 7.59
C HIS A 20 -28.84 -0.91 6.57
N ALA A 21 -27.63 -1.32 6.98
CA ALA A 21 -26.61 -1.72 6.04
C ALA A 21 -27.27 -2.75 5.11
N GLN A 22 -27.23 -2.49 3.81
CA GLN A 22 -27.73 -3.41 2.80
C GLN A 22 -26.96 -4.73 2.96
N VAL A 23 -27.59 -5.72 3.59
CA VAL A 23 -27.14 -7.10 3.49
C VAL A 23 -27.51 -7.52 2.07
N TYR A 24 -26.51 -7.52 1.19
CA TYR A 24 -26.65 -8.10 -0.13
C TYR A 24 -26.83 -9.60 0.07
N ASP A 25 -28.05 -10.09 -0.07
CA ASP A 25 -28.32 -11.53 -0.07
C ASP A 25 -27.78 -12.09 -1.39
N SER A 26 -26.58 -12.68 -1.35
CA SER A 26 -25.92 -13.28 -2.52
C SER A 26 -26.59 -14.58 -3.00
N ARG A 27 -27.84 -14.86 -2.59
CA ARG A 27 -28.54 -16.12 -2.88
C ARG A 27 -29.70 -15.98 -3.85
N GLN A 28 -29.54 -15.15 -4.88
CA GLN A 28 -30.28 -15.32 -6.13
C GLN A 28 -29.35 -15.04 -7.31
N GLY A 29 -28.42 -15.98 -7.54
CA GLY A 29 -27.63 -16.02 -8.78
C GLY A 29 -28.49 -16.56 -9.92
N LEU A 30 -28.83 -15.68 -10.86
CA LEU A 30 -29.09 -16.05 -12.25
C LEU A 30 -27.83 -16.69 -12.85
N PRO A 31 -27.94 -17.49 -13.94
CA PRO A 31 -26.89 -18.37 -14.39
C PRO A 31 -25.56 -17.65 -14.58
N GLU A 32 -24.54 -18.31 -14.04
CA GLU A 32 -23.11 -18.07 -14.15
C GLU A 32 -22.69 -17.59 -15.56
N ASP A 33 -22.61 -16.27 -15.75
CA ASP A 33 -21.96 -15.68 -16.91
C ASP A 33 -21.15 -14.44 -16.52
N GLN A 34 -19.84 -14.69 -16.39
CA GLN A 34 -18.75 -13.83 -16.90
C GLN A 34 -18.68 -12.37 -16.42
N PHE A 35 -18.57 -12.17 -15.12
CA PHE A 35 -18.00 -10.93 -14.59
C PHE A 35 -16.73 -11.21 -13.79
N ASP A 36 -15.63 -10.54 -14.16
CA ASP A 36 -14.46 -10.34 -13.29
C ASP A 36 -14.95 -9.81 -11.92
N PRO A 37 -14.34 -10.18 -10.78
CA PRO A 37 -14.63 -9.56 -9.47
C PRO A 37 -14.65 -8.02 -9.46
N ASN A 38 -14.06 -7.35 -10.46
CA ASN A 38 -14.11 -5.90 -10.67
C ASN A 38 -15.22 -5.39 -11.61
N ASN A 39 -16.16 -6.25 -12.02
CA ASN A 39 -17.31 -5.92 -12.87
C ASN A 39 -16.96 -5.34 -14.25
N ILE A 40 -15.80 -5.73 -14.79
CA ILE A 40 -15.34 -5.35 -16.13
C ILE A 40 -15.80 -6.42 -17.12
N ARG A 41 -16.46 -6.00 -18.21
CA ARG A 41 -16.85 -6.89 -19.31
C ARG A 41 -15.58 -7.35 -20.02
N MET A 42 -15.28 -8.65 -19.95
CA MET A 42 -14.20 -9.24 -20.76
C MET A 42 -14.62 -9.24 -22.23
N ASP A 43 -13.66 -8.98 -23.11
CA ASP A 43 -13.84 -9.10 -24.56
C ASP A 43 -14.26 -10.55 -24.90
N PRO A 44 -15.35 -10.78 -25.68
CA PRO A 44 -15.78 -12.11 -26.08
C PRO A 44 -14.70 -12.94 -26.78
N SER A 45 -13.73 -12.30 -27.44
CA SER A 45 -12.60 -12.97 -28.08
C SER A 45 -11.51 -13.45 -27.11
N MET A 46 -11.54 -12.98 -25.86
CA MET A 46 -10.65 -13.42 -24.78
C MET A 46 -11.30 -14.47 -23.88
N GLN A 47 -12.48 -14.98 -24.25
CA GLN A 47 -13.12 -16.09 -23.55
C GLN A 47 -12.50 -17.42 -23.97
N PRO A 48 -12.10 -18.28 -23.03
CA PRO A 48 -11.58 -19.59 -23.35
C PRO A 48 -12.69 -20.49 -23.92
N GLU A 49 -12.42 -21.16 -25.04
CA GLU A 49 -13.33 -22.11 -25.71
C GLU A 49 -13.68 -23.35 -24.87
N ASN A 50 -12.86 -23.67 -23.85
CA ASN A 50 -13.04 -24.80 -22.94
C ASN A 50 -12.98 -24.36 -21.47
N LEU A 51 -14.12 -24.43 -20.79
CA LEU A 51 -14.26 -24.15 -19.36
C LEU A 51 -13.53 -25.21 -18.48
N ASP A 52 -13.32 -26.42 -19.00
CA ASP A 52 -12.70 -27.52 -18.24
C ASP A 52 -11.19 -27.30 -17.98
N SER A 53 -10.57 -26.40 -18.75
CA SER A 53 -9.20 -25.94 -18.51
C SER A 53 -9.09 -24.84 -17.45
N MET A 54 -10.21 -24.31 -16.92
CA MET A 54 -10.21 -23.28 -15.86
C MET A 54 -9.85 -23.84 -14.48
N ASN A 55 -9.88 -25.16 -14.27
CA ASN A 55 -9.65 -25.77 -12.97
C ASN A 55 -8.24 -26.34 -12.79
N VAL A 56 -7.25 -25.80 -13.51
CA VAL A 56 -5.85 -26.01 -13.14
C VAL A 56 -5.50 -24.99 -12.06
N GLN A 57 -5.64 -25.38 -10.80
CA GLN A 57 -5.02 -24.66 -9.70
C GLN A 57 -3.51 -24.80 -9.86
N VAL A 58 -2.89 -23.80 -10.48
CA VAL A 58 -1.44 -23.65 -10.45
C VAL A 58 -1.07 -23.28 -9.01
N GLU A 59 -0.79 -24.28 -8.18
CA GLU A 59 -0.22 -24.06 -6.85
C GLU A 59 1.19 -23.48 -7.01
N GLY A 60 1.28 -22.15 -6.96
CA GLY A 60 2.56 -21.45 -6.93
C GLY A 60 3.31 -21.82 -5.64
N LEU A 61 4.60 -22.12 -5.77
CA LEU A 61 5.47 -22.32 -4.61
C LEU A 61 5.43 -21.08 -3.72
N ALA A 62 5.22 -21.27 -2.42
CA ALA A 62 5.28 -20.16 -1.46
C ALA A 62 6.67 -19.50 -1.52
N PRO A 63 6.73 -18.16 -1.57
CA PRO A 63 7.99 -17.45 -1.62
C PRO A 63 8.76 -17.63 -0.30
N LYS A 64 9.98 -18.16 -0.41
CA LYS A 64 10.89 -18.32 0.72
C LYS A 64 12.17 -17.56 0.42
N ILE A 65 12.40 -16.50 1.18
CA ILE A 65 13.63 -15.71 1.11
C ILE A 65 14.70 -16.45 1.92
N HIS A 66 15.78 -16.83 1.25
CA HIS A 66 16.90 -17.56 1.84
C HIS A 66 17.97 -16.62 2.40
N LYS A 67 18.22 -15.52 1.70
CA LYS A 67 19.24 -14.53 2.06
C LYS A 67 18.75 -13.14 1.73
N MET A 68 19.11 -12.18 2.57
CA MET A 68 18.92 -10.76 2.32
C MET A 68 20.22 -10.02 2.65
N TRP A 69 20.59 -9.04 1.85
CA TRP A 69 21.82 -8.27 2.04
C TRP A 69 21.68 -6.85 1.50
N ASN A 70 22.53 -5.97 1.99
CA ASN A 70 22.76 -4.64 1.44
C ASN A 70 24.17 -4.59 0.84
N VAL A 71 24.46 -3.57 0.04
CA VAL A 71 25.78 -3.38 -0.56
C VAL A 71 26.36 -2.05 -0.08
N ASN A 72 27.55 -2.07 0.49
CA ASN A 72 28.23 -0.86 0.90
C ASN A 72 28.49 0.04 -0.33
N GLU A 73 28.07 1.30 -0.28
CA GLU A 73 28.21 2.22 -1.40
C GLU A 73 29.68 2.55 -1.74
N ILE A 74 30.56 2.57 -0.73
CA ILE A 74 31.96 2.98 -0.91
C ILE A 74 32.82 1.82 -1.42
N PHE A 75 32.71 0.66 -0.76
CA PHE A 75 33.60 -0.49 -1.02
C PHE A 75 32.95 -1.59 -1.86
N GLY A 76 31.63 -1.57 -2.03
CA GLY A 76 30.89 -2.63 -2.72
C GLY A 76 30.73 -3.92 -1.91
N ASP A 77 31.10 -3.90 -0.63
CA ASP A 77 31.01 -5.08 0.24
C ASP A 77 29.56 -5.51 0.49
N ILE A 78 29.32 -6.81 0.46
CA ILE A 78 28.01 -7.41 0.73
C ILE A 78 27.82 -7.56 2.24
N ILE A 79 26.84 -6.84 2.79
CA ILE A 79 26.51 -6.86 4.21
C ILE A 79 25.24 -7.70 4.42
N PRO A 80 25.33 -8.89 5.04
CA PRO A 80 24.17 -9.73 5.28
C PRO A 80 23.24 -9.10 6.31
N ILE A 81 21.93 -9.16 6.07
CA ILE A 81 20.89 -8.66 7.00
C ILE A 81 19.84 -9.73 7.27
N PRO A 82 19.24 -9.77 8.48
CA PRO A 82 18.18 -10.72 8.79
C PRO A 82 16.97 -10.46 7.90
N VAL A 83 16.38 -11.54 7.37
CA VAL A 83 15.12 -11.46 6.61
C VAL A 83 14.02 -10.96 7.54
N ASP A 84 13.46 -9.81 7.24
CA ASP A 84 12.40 -9.17 8.02
C ASP A 84 11.10 -9.21 7.22
N THR A 85 10.04 -9.69 7.87
CA THR A 85 8.70 -9.83 7.28
C THR A 85 7.70 -8.83 7.85
N VAL A 86 8.08 -8.03 8.86
CA VAL A 86 7.17 -7.12 9.54
C VAL A 86 7.54 -5.67 9.24
N HIS A 87 6.58 -4.90 8.72
CA HIS A 87 6.78 -3.47 8.47
C HIS A 87 6.52 -2.65 9.74
N HIS A 88 7.60 -2.15 10.34
CA HIS A 88 7.50 -1.19 11.44
C HIS A 88 7.00 0.17 10.94
N HIS A 89 6.01 0.76 11.63
CA HIS A 89 5.37 2.05 11.29
C HIS A 89 4.99 2.18 9.80
N PHE A 90 4.44 1.12 9.20
CA PHE A 90 4.06 1.08 7.79
C PHE A 90 3.26 2.30 7.33
N GLN A 91 2.25 2.72 8.12
CA GLN A 91 1.39 3.87 7.83
C GLN A 91 2.19 5.18 7.65
N ASN A 92 3.29 5.34 8.39
CA ASN A 92 4.10 6.55 8.38
C ASN A 92 5.17 6.53 7.27
N THR A 93 5.36 5.40 6.57
CA THR A 93 6.40 5.28 5.54
C THR A 93 6.09 6.12 4.29
N ASN A 94 4.81 6.46 4.07
CA ASN A 94 4.36 7.33 2.99
C ASN A 94 4.50 8.82 3.31
N LEU A 95 4.56 9.19 4.60
CA LEU A 95 4.57 10.61 4.99
C LEU A 95 5.84 11.30 4.51
N MET A 96 5.67 12.49 3.89
CA MET A 96 6.79 13.32 3.44
C MET A 96 7.66 13.78 4.60
N GLU A 97 7.08 13.98 5.78
CA GLU A 97 7.78 14.28 7.03
C GLU A 97 8.66 13.13 7.54
N GLY A 98 8.58 11.95 6.91
CA GLY A 98 9.29 10.73 7.30
C GLY A 98 8.59 9.98 8.44
N MET A 99 9.08 8.78 8.77
CA MET A 99 8.43 7.89 9.75
C MET A 99 8.23 8.52 11.14
N LYS A 100 9.11 9.46 11.51
CA LYS A 100 9.13 10.14 12.81
C LYS A 100 8.76 11.63 12.73
N GLY A 101 8.45 12.17 11.55
CA GLY A 101 8.05 13.58 11.42
C GLY A 101 9.20 14.60 11.50
N TYR A 102 10.41 14.24 11.06
CA TYR A 102 11.60 15.08 11.20
C TYR A 102 12.03 15.80 9.92
N TYR A 103 11.37 15.53 8.80
CA TYR A 103 11.73 16.13 7.52
C TYR A 103 10.95 17.40 7.26
N ASN A 104 11.64 18.43 6.77
CA ASN A 104 11.00 19.57 6.13
C ASN A 104 10.80 19.22 4.65
N TYR A 105 9.65 19.62 4.11
CA TYR A 105 9.25 19.36 2.74
C TYR A 105 8.48 20.58 2.21
N LEU A 106 8.50 20.81 0.89
CA LEU A 106 7.99 22.04 0.28
C LEU A 106 6.57 21.94 -0.29
N GLY A 107 5.97 20.75 -0.34
CA GLY A 107 4.64 20.58 -0.93
C GLY A 107 4.13 19.14 -0.87
N ASN A 108 3.42 18.69 -1.91
CA ASN A 108 2.71 17.41 -1.87
C ASN A 108 3.65 16.19 -1.92
N LEU A 109 3.03 15.02 -1.91
CA LEU A 109 3.68 13.73 -2.16
C LEU A 109 4.48 13.81 -3.47
N GLY A 110 5.80 13.66 -3.42
CA GLY A 110 6.63 13.92 -4.61
C GLY A 110 7.77 14.90 -4.38
N THR A 111 7.63 15.75 -3.36
CA THR A 111 8.56 16.86 -3.16
C THR A 111 9.87 16.46 -2.51
N VAL A 112 10.90 17.27 -2.76
CA VAL A 112 12.18 17.15 -2.06
C VAL A 112 11.97 17.34 -0.57
N ARG A 113 12.66 16.52 0.22
CA ARG A 113 12.62 16.56 1.66
C ARG A 113 14.01 16.47 2.26
N TYR A 114 14.21 17.15 3.38
CA TYR A 114 15.48 17.10 4.09
C TYR A 114 15.27 17.16 5.60
N SER A 115 16.04 16.37 6.35
CA SER A 115 15.86 16.30 7.81
C SER A 115 16.25 17.63 8.47
N ARG A 116 15.40 18.12 9.37
CA ARG A 116 15.70 19.28 10.22
C ARG A 116 16.72 18.96 11.31
N LEU A 117 16.83 17.69 11.68
CA LEU A 117 17.80 17.20 12.67
C LEU A 117 19.09 16.80 11.97
N PHE A 118 20.19 17.48 12.31
CA PHE A 118 21.50 17.22 11.70
C PHE A 118 21.96 15.77 11.89
N PHE A 119 21.79 15.22 13.08
CA PHE A 119 22.25 13.86 13.44
C PHE A 119 21.53 12.72 12.71
N GLU A 120 20.36 12.99 12.14
CA GLU A 120 19.62 11.98 11.37
C GLU A 120 19.77 12.13 9.86
N ARG A 121 20.55 13.11 9.41
CA ARG A 121 20.87 13.25 7.99
C ARG A 121 21.76 12.09 7.55
N PRO A 122 21.48 11.48 6.38
CA PRO A 122 22.44 10.55 5.79
C PRO A 122 23.78 11.25 5.55
N GLU A 123 24.84 10.46 5.44
CA GLU A 123 26.09 10.95 4.88
C GLU A 123 25.82 11.56 3.49
N ALA A 124 26.48 12.68 3.19
CA ALA A 124 26.28 13.37 1.92
C ALA A 124 26.73 12.44 0.79
N SER A 125 25.85 12.20 -0.18
CA SER A 125 26.22 11.36 -1.32
C SER A 125 27.24 12.09 -2.21
N ALA A 126 27.85 11.35 -3.14
CA ALA A 126 28.72 11.94 -4.15
C ALA A 126 28.01 13.04 -4.97
N ASN A 127 26.67 13.00 -5.06
CA ASN A 127 25.86 14.02 -5.72
C ASN A 127 24.87 14.64 -4.74
N ILE A 128 25.29 15.71 -4.08
CA ILE A 128 24.50 16.46 -3.09
C ILE A 128 23.12 16.93 -3.59
N PHE A 129 22.93 17.08 -4.90
CA PHE A 129 21.64 17.48 -5.48
C PHE A 129 20.60 16.36 -5.44
N ILE A 130 21.03 15.11 -5.27
CA ILE A 130 20.17 13.93 -5.16
C ILE A 130 19.71 13.70 -3.71
N ASP A 131 20.49 14.11 -2.71
CA ASP A 131 20.18 13.87 -1.29
C ASP A 131 18.76 14.31 -0.87
N PRO A 132 18.22 15.47 -1.33
CA PRO A 132 16.85 15.88 -1.01
C PRO A 132 15.77 14.97 -1.60
N TYR A 133 16.10 14.10 -2.56
CA TYR A 133 15.17 13.15 -3.20
C TYR A 133 15.11 11.78 -2.50
N SER A 134 15.57 11.70 -1.25
CA SER A 134 15.54 10.49 -0.40
C SER A 134 14.17 9.81 -0.21
N SER A 135 13.07 10.46 -0.63
CA SER A 135 11.74 9.84 -0.65
C SER A 135 11.56 8.83 -1.79
N PHE A 136 12.23 9.07 -2.93
CA PHE A 136 12.12 8.28 -4.16
C PHE A 136 13.39 7.48 -4.44
N ILE A 137 14.54 8.10 -4.19
CA ILE A 137 15.84 7.50 -4.45
C ILE A 137 16.28 6.77 -3.20
N ARG A 138 16.49 5.46 -3.36
CA ARG A 138 17.03 4.59 -2.32
C ARG A 138 18.47 4.24 -2.70
N PRO A 139 19.47 4.61 -1.88
CA PRO A 139 20.84 4.22 -2.13
C PRO A 139 21.04 2.71 -1.91
N ILE A 140 22.11 2.17 -2.49
CA ILE A 140 22.37 0.72 -2.54
C ILE A 140 22.68 0.10 -1.17
N ASP A 141 23.17 0.90 -0.24
CA ASP A 141 23.42 0.55 1.16
C ASP A 141 22.12 0.38 1.96
N ARG A 142 21.01 0.95 1.48
CA ARG A 142 19.67 0.86 2.07
C ARG A 142 18.69 0.02 1.24
N PHE A 143 19.11 -0.42 0.06
CA PHE A 143 18.34 -1.34 -0.78
C PHE A 143 18.54 -2.77 -0.28
N LYS A 144 17.42 -3.50 -0.11
CA LYS A 144 17.42 -4.85 0.44
C LYS A 144 17.39 -5.86 -0.70
N PHE A 145 18.56 -6.35 -1.09
CA PHE A 145 18.64 -7.42 -2.09
C PHE A 145 18.23 -8.75 -1.46
N THR A 146 17.45 -9.55 -2.19
CA THR A 146 16.95 -10.84 -1.70
C THR A 146 17.26 -11.97 -2.67
N ASN A 147 17.64 -13.13 -2.13
CA ASN A 147 17.67 -14.39 -2.87
C ASN A 147 16.52 -15.28 -2.37
N SER A 148 15.65 -15.69 -3.29
CA SER A 148 14.41 -16.41 -3.05
C SER A 148 14.29 -17.57 -4.04
N ASN A 149 13.56 -18.61 -3.64
CA ASN A 149 13.23 -19.76 -4.50
C ASN A 149 12.35 -19.39 -5.71
N VAL A 150 11.56 -18.33 -5.58
CA VAL A 150 10.73 -17.75 -6.64
C VAL A 150 11.03 -16.25 -6.78
N PRO A 151 10.81 -15.63 -7.95
CA PRO A 151 10.93 -14.18 -8.10
C PRO A 151 10.09 -13.46 -7.04
N TYR A 152 10.74 -12.62 -6.23
CA TYR A 152 10.10 -11.89 -5.13
C TYR A 152 10.29 -10.40 -5.35
N THR A 153 9.21 -9.64 -5.23
CA THR A 153 9.23 -8.17 -5.21
C THR A 153 8.25 -7.71 -4.13
N ASN A 154 8.65 -6.68 -3.37
CA ASN A 154 7.81 -6.11 -2.34
C ASN A 154 7.21 -4.81 -2.86
N LEU A 155 5.90 -4.84 -3.09
CA LEU A 155 5.13 -3.71 -3.61
C LEU A 155 4.20 -3.20 -2.52
N SER A 156 4.17 -1.88 -2.34
CA SER A 156 3.22 -1.20 -1.46
C SER A 156 2.45 -0.16 -2.26
N TYR A 157 1.14 -0.18 -2.08
CA TYR A 157 0.24 0.80 -2.65
C TYR A 157 -0.43 1.57 -1.54
N TYR A 158 -0.24 2.89 -1.55
CA TYR A 158 -0.87 3.83 -0.64
C TYR A 158 -1.95 4.58 -1.40
N LYS A 159 -3.11 4.69 -0.78
CA LYS A 159 -4.24 5.46 -1.29
C LYS A 159 -4.87 6.23 -0.15
N ALA A 160 -5.04 7.52 -0.34
CA ALA A 160 -5.69 8.42 0.61
C ALA A 160 -6.56 9.44 -0.13
N GLY A 161 -7.53 10.02 0.57
CA GLY A 161 -8.42 11.04 0.02
C GLY A 161 -9.57 10.51 -0.84
N GLY A 162 -10.31 11.45 -1.43
CA GLY A 162 -11.49 11.18 -2.26
C GLY A 162 -11.20 11.36 -3.75
N LYS A 163 -12.26 11.54 -4.55
CA LYS A 163 -12.13 11.71 -6.01
C LYS A 163 -11.42 13.00 -6.43
N VAL A 164 -11.52 14.06 -5.62
CA VAL A 164 -11.03 15.42 -5.95
C VAL A 164 -9.61 15.63 -5.42
N ASP A 165 -9.35 15.22 -4.17
CA ASP A 165 -8.06 15.42 -3.48
C ASP A 165 -7.40 14.06 -3.17
N GLY A 166 -7.55 13.10 -4.09
CA GLY A 166 -6.99 11.77 -3.94
C GLY A 166 -5.48 11.79 -4.13
N GLU A 167 -4.76 11.17 -3.19
CA GLU A 167 -3.33 10.92 -3.31
C GLU A 167 -3.08 9.42 -3.41
N GLU A 168 -2.30 9.01 -4.40
CA GLU A 168 -1.92 7.62 -4.61
C GLU A 168 -0.41 7.52 -4.76
N LEU A 169 0.20 6.53 -4.10
CA LEU A 169 1.62 6.22 -4.24
C LEU A 169 1.83 4.73 -4.40
N PHE A 170 2.52 4.36 -5.47
CA PHE A 170 3.01 3.01 -5.68
C PHE A 170 4.51 2.97 -5.41
N LYS A 171 4.95 1.99 -4.62
CA LYS A 171 6.34 1.85 -4.20
C LYS A 171 6.80 0.41 -4.28
N GLY A 172 7.91 0.20 -4.98
CA GLY A 172 8.72 -1.03 -4.88
C GLY A 172 9.82 -0.87 -3.84
N TYR A 173 10.11 -1.96 -3.13
CA TYR A 173 11.19 -2.05 -2.15
C TYR A 173 12.30 -3.00 -2.60
#